data_AF-A0A0R1S424-F1
#
_entry.id   AF-A0A0R1S424-F1
#
_cell.length_a   1.000
_cell.length_b   1.000
_cell.length_c   1.000
_cell.angle_alpha   90.00
_cell.angle_beta   90.00
_cell.angle_gamma   90.00
#
_symmetry.space_group_name_H-M   'P 1'
#
loop_
_entity.id
_entity.type
_entity.pdbx_description
1 polymer ?
#
loop_
_entity_poly.entity_id
_entity_poly.type
_entity_poly.pdbx_seq_one_letter_code
_entity_poly.pdbx_strand_id
1 'polypeptide(L)'
;MAQKHFYGKYEITEEQSADQYLATVKLRNAVTQIVIEDDVLAELTAQSILPQTVIHNIIKDPTQLRKPMTISKHNIDQYLD
;
A
#
# COMPACT_ATOMS: atom_id res chain seq x y z
N MET A 1 -10.08 -12.07 -0.58
CA MET A 1 -10.55 -11.89 0.81
C MET A 1 -9.76 -10.74 1.40
N ALA A 2 -10.43 -9.74 1.97
CA ALA A 2 -9.73 -8.60 2.56
C ALA A 2 -9.11 -9.00 3.92
N GLN A 3 -7.82 -8.72 4.11
CA GLN A 3 -7.12 -8.91 5.39
C GLN A 3 -7.06 -7.59 6.14
N LYS A 4 -7.56 -7.58 7.37
CA LYS A 4 -7.54 -6.40 8.23
C LYS A 4 -6.50 -6.55 9.32
N HIS A 5 -5.69 -5.50 9.52
CA HIS A 5 -4.72 -5.45 10.60
C HIS A 5 -4.49 -4.01 11.09
N PHE A 6 -3.70 -3.88 12.15
CA PHE A 6 -3.42 -2.59 12.78
C PHE A 6 -1.93 -2.33 12.81
N TYR A 7 -1.55 -1.09 12.45
CA TYR A 7 -0.18 -0.60 12.56
C TYR A 7 -0.17 0.64 13.45
N GLY A 8 0.17 0.47 14.72
CA GLY A 8 0.09 1.55 15.71
C GLY A 8 -1.33 2.12 15.84
N LYS A 9 -1.55 3.32 15.30
CA LYS A 9 -2.87 4.02 15.31
C LYS A 9 -3.65 3.85 14.00
N TYR A 10 -3.04 3.21 13.00
CA TYR A 10 -3.62 3.01 11.69
C TYR A 10 -4.35 1.66 11.65
N GLU A 11 -5.56 1.69 11.10
CA GLU A 11 -6.29 0.50 10.70
C GLU A 11 -6.08 0.30 9.20
N ILE A 12 -5.57 -0.86 8.80
CA ILE A 12 -5.24 -1.17 7.41
C ILE A 12 -6.10 -2.34 6.97
N THR A 13 -6.82 -2.17 5.87
CA THR A 13 -7.56 -3.25 5.21
C THR A 13 -6.96 -3.47 3.83
N GLU A 14 -6.43 -4.66 3.60
CA GLU A 14 -5.74 -5.02 2.37
C GLU A 14 -6.56 -6.01 1.57
N GLU A 15 -6.67 -5.78 0.28
CA GLU A 15 -7.38 -6.65 -0.65
C GLU A 15 -6.51 -6.86 -1.89
N GLN A 16 -6.21 -8.11 -2.18
CA GLN A 16 -5.51 -8.50 -3.39
C GLN A 16 -6.52 -9.05 -4.41
N SER A 17 -6.57 -8.45 -5.59
CA SER A 17 -7.26 -8.99 -6.76
C SER A 17 -6.24 -9.46 -7.81
N ALA A 18 -6.72 -9.95 -8.95
CA ALA A 18 -5.85 -10.43 -10.03
C ALA A 18 -5.02 -9.31 -10.68
N ASP A 19 -5.56 -8.09 -10.72
CA ASP A 19 -4.98 -6.97 -11.50
C ASP A 19 -4.43 -5.84 -10.62
N GLN A 20 -4.65 -5.92 -9.30
CA GLN A 20 -4.20 -4.87 -8.38
C GLN A 20 -4.17 -5.35 -6.94
N TYR A 21 -3.42 -4.62 -6.14
CA TYR A 21 -3.40 -4.75 -4.70
C TYR A 21 -3.85 -3.43 -4.08
N LEU A 22 -4.86 -3.51 -3.23
CA LEU A 22 -5.53 -2.37 -2.64
C LEU A 22 -5.29 -2.38 -1.14
N ALA A 23 -4.79 -1.27 -0.58
CA ALA A 23 -4.75 -1.05 0.85
C ALA A 23 -5.56 0.20 1.23
N THR A 24 -6.52 0.02 2.14
CA THR A 24 -7.29 1.11 2.73
C THR A 24 -6.75 1.39 4.12
N VAL A 25 -6.16 2.56 4.30
CA VAL A 25 -5.58 3.02 5.56
C VAL A 25 -6.52 4.01 6.22
N LYS A 26 -6.97 3.70 7.44
CA LYS A 26 -7.84 4.55 8.24
C LYS A 26 -7.09 5.06 9.46
N LEU A 27 -7.11 6.37 9.66
CA LEU A 27 -6.63 7.05 10.86
C LEU A 27 -7.72 7.99 11.38
N ARG A 28 -8.34 7.64 12.51
CA ARG A 28 -9.48 8.40 13.08
C ARG A 28 -10.61 8.55 12.05
N ASN A 29 -10.84 9.78 11.58
CA ASN A 29 -11.87 10.12 10.60
C ASN A 29 -11.32 10.22 9.16
N ALA A 30 -10.02 10.07 8.96
CA ALA A 30 -9.40 10.04 7.65
C ALA A 30 -9.33 8.60 7.12
N VAL A 31 -9.70 8.42 5.86
CA VAL A 31 -9.57 7.15 5.13
C VAL A 31 -8.82 7.46 3.84
N THR A 32 -7.74 6.74 3.62
CA THR A 32 -6.87 6.91 2.46
C THR A 32 -6.71 5.57 1.76
N GLN A 33 -6.77 5.61 0.44
CA GLN A 33 -6.71 4.43 -0.40
C GLN A 33 -5.37 4.41 -1.14
N ILE A 34 -4.68 3.27 -1.09
CA ILE A 34 -3.41 3.00 -1.76
C ILE A 34 -3.67 1.88 -2.74
N VAL A 35 -3.42 2.12 -4.02
CA VAL A 35 -3.54 1.12 -5.09
C VAL A 35 -2.15 0.81 -5.61
N ILE A 36 -1.78 -0.47 -5.67
CA ILE A 36 -0.57 -0.95 -6.33
C ILE A 36 -1.01 -1.68 -7.60
N GLU A 37 -0.52 -1.22 -8.75
CA GLU A 37 -0.86 -1.76 -10.06
C GLU A 37 -0.17 -3.12 -10.31
N ASP A 38 -0.75 -3.95 -11.19
CA ASP A 38 -0.23 -5.29 -11.53
C ASP A 38 1.23 -5.29 -11.99
N ASP A 39 1.62 -4.30 -12.78
CA ASP A 39 2.98 -4.18 -13.30
C ASP A 39 4.01 -4.05 -12.15
N VAL A 40 3.66 -3.33 -11.09
CA VAL A 40 4.43 -3.23 -9.85
C VAL A 40 4.37 -4.53 -9.06
N LEU A 41 3.22 -5.19 -8.97
CA LEU A 41 3.11 -6.47 -8.27
C LEU A 41 4.04 -7.53 -8.87
N ALA A 42 4.14 -7.59 -10.19
CA ALA A 42 5.07 -8.47 -10.89
C ALA A 42 6.53 -8.14 -10.53
N GLU A 43 6.88 -6.86 -10.44
CA GLU A 43 8.23 -6.41 -10.09
C GLU A 43 8.59 -6.70 -8.63
N LEU A 44 7.68 -6.41 -7.70
CA LEU A 44 7.83 -6.74 -6.28
C LEU A 44 8.03 -8.25 -6.09
N THR A 45 7.22 -9.06 -6.80
CA THR A 45 7.34 -10.53 -6.78
C THR A 45 8.70 -10.99 -7.29
N ALA A 46 9.20 -10.40 -8.39
CA ALA A 46 10.52 -10.71 -8.94
C ALA A 46 11.67 -10.39 -7.97
N GLN A 47 11.48 -9.36 -7.14
CA GLN A 47 12.44 -8.95 -6.10
C GLN A 47 12.22 -9.67 -4.75
N SER A 48 11.26 -10.61 -4.66
CA SER A 48 10.85 -11.25 -3.40
C SER A 48 10.37 -10.26 -2.32
N ILE A 49 9.82 -9.12 -2.74
CA ILE A 49 9.26 -8.09 -1.87
C ILE A 49 7.74 -8.27 -1.81
N LEU A 50 7.19 -8.24 -0.60
CA LEU A 50 5.75 -8.28 -0.40
C LEU A 50 5.13 -6.89 -0.59
N PRO A 51 3.98 -6.75 -1.27
CA PRO A 51 3.24 -5.48 -1.40
C PRO A 51 2.96 -4.80 -0.06
N GLN A 52 2.75 -5.57 1.00
CA GLN A 52 2.61 -5.11 2.38
C GLN A 52 3.79 -4.26 2.85
N THR A 53 5.00 -4.53 2.35
CA THR A 53 6.22 -3.77 2.69
C THR A 53 6.11 -2.33 2.20
N VAL A 54 5.61 -2.16 0.98
CA VAL A 54 5.37 -0.85 0.36
C VAL A 54 4.33 -0.07 1.17
N ILE A 55 3.23 -0.72 1.55
CA ILE A 55 2.19 -0.13 2.40
C ILE A 55 2.77 0.30 3.76
N HIS A 56 3.56 -0.57 4.38
CA HIS A 56 4.22 -0.25 5.66
C HIS A 56 5.13 0.98 5.51
N ASN A 57 5.96 1.05 4.47
CA ASN A 57 6.85 2.19 4.26
C ASN A 57 6.08 3.50 4.02
N ILE A 58 4.98 3.47 3.27
CA ILE A 58 4.09 4.63 3.11
C ILE A 58 3.52 5.09 4.47
N ILE A 59 3.11 4.15 5.32
CA ILE A 59 2.47 4.44 6.60
C ILE A 59 3.47 5.00 7.64
N LYS A 60 4.76 4.69 7.51
CA LYS A 60 5.82 5.30 8.33
C LYS A 60 5.93 6.81 8.11
N ASP A 61 5.52 7.32 6.94
CA ASP A 61 5.45 8.75 6.65
C ASP A 61 3.99 9.22 6.52
N PRO A 62 3.40 9.76 7.61
CA PRO A 62 2.00 10.20 7.62
C PRO A 62 1.70 11.31 6.61
N THR A 63 2.72 12.01 6.08
CA THR A 63 2.50 13.07 5.09
C THR A 63 2.03 12.52 3.75
N GLN A 64 2.40 11.28 3.43
CA GLN A 64 2.03 10.59 2.20
C GLN A 64 0.55 10.16 2.21
N LEU A 65 -0.02 9.89 3.38
CA LEU A 65 -1.40 9.43 3.56
C LEU A 65 -2.48 10.52 3.42
N ARG A 66 -2.14 11.72 2.92
CA ARG A 66 -3.11 12.83 2.81
C ARG A 66 -4.07 12.72 1.64
N LYS A 67 -3.75 11.92 0.63
CA LYS A 67 -4.54 11.74 -0.58
C LYS A 67 -4.51 10.27 -1.03
N PRO A 68 -5.53 9.80 -1.76
CA PRO A 68 -5.44 8.54 -2.46
C PRO A 68 -4.20 8.52 -3.35
N MET A 69 -3.56 7.37 -3.45
CA MET A 69 -2.32 7.21 -4.18
C MET A 69 -2.32 5.92 -5.00
N THR A 70 -1.66 6.01 -6.14
CA THR A 70 -1.43 4.89 -7.05
C THR A 70 0.08 4.68 -7.16
N ILE A 71 0.50 3.45 -6.89
CA ILE A 71 1.87 2.98 -6.97
C ILE A 71 2.01 2.23 -8.29
N SER A 72 2.84 2.78 -9.16
CA SER A 72 3.18 2.25 -10.47
C SER A 72 4.70 2.12 -10.60
N LYS A 73 5.20 1.51 -11.68
CA LYS A 73 6.64 1.38 -11.90
C LYS A 73 7.42 2.69 -11.87
N HIS A 74 6.75 3.81 -12.12
CA HIS A 74 7.40 5.12 -12.16
C HIS A 74 7.71 5.71 -10.78
N ASN A 75 7.07 5.21 -9.72
CA ASN A 75 7.21 5.78 -8.38
C ASN A 75 7.49 4.75 -7.30
N ILE A 76 7.47 3.45 -7.61
CA ILE A 76 7.69 2.38 -6.62
C ILE A 76 9.00 2.54 -5.83
N ASP A 77 10.08 2.98 -6.50
CA ASP A 77 11.39 3.22 -5.87
C ASP A 77 11.34 4.24 -4.72
N GLN A 78 10.34 5.12 -4.69
CA GLN A 78 10.17 6.11 -3.61
C GLN A 78 9.66 5.48 -2.31
N TYR A 79 9.18 4.24 -2.38
CA TYR A 79 8.53 3.53 -1.28
C TYR A 79 9.25 2.21 -0.93
N LEU A 80 10.27 1.84 -1.70
CA LEU A 80 11.20 0.76 -1.41
C LEU A 80 12.42 1.36 -0.70
N ASP A 81 12.25 1.60 0.59
CA ASP A 81 13.30 2.05 1.52
C ASP A 81 14.24 0.88 1.91
#